data_AF-A0ABD5HFZ5-F1
#
_entry.id   AF-A0ABD5HFZ5-F1
#
_cell.length_a   1.000
_cell.length_b   1.000
_cell.length_c   1.000
_cell.angle_alpha   90.00
_cell.angle_beta   90.00
_cell.angle_gamma   90.00
#
_symmetry.space_group_name_H-M   'P 1'
#
loop_
_entity.id
_entity.type
_entity.pdbx_description
1 polymer ?
#
loop_
_entity_poly.entity_id
_entity_poly.type
_entity_poly.pdbx_seq_one_letter_code
_entity_poly.pdbx_strand_id
1 'polypeptide(L)'
;MDMLNGCSSAPQVSTSTAIAGGREVIVTGCVTKQGRAIHFCNHKLLSGSNNNLWFPVDTVDDWFSGIERVLVMNGLAENVVNLTPLIEGSEYFDWKVKYNLRVI
;
A
#
# COMPACT_ATOMS: atom_id res chain seq x y z
N MET A 1 -15.59 -39.16 25.94
CA MET A 1 -16.09 -37.78 26.03
C MET A 1 -14.89 -36.86 25.89
N ASP A 2 -14.21 -36.93 24.74
CA ASP A 2 -14.54 -36.25 23.46
C ASP A 2 -14.07 -34.78 23.54
N MET A 3 -13.34 -34.17 22.62
CA MET A 3 -12.75 -34.53 21.32
C MET A 3 -11.63 -33.51 21.04
N LEU A 4 -10.69 -33.90 20.19
CA LEU A 4 -9.61 -33.08 19.61
C LEU A 4 -10.13 -31.75 19.02
N ASN A 5 -9.35 -30.67 19.17
CA ASN A 5 -9.30 -29.62 18.15
C ASN A 5 -7.87 -29.08 18.04
N GLY A 6 -7.12 -29.64 17.10
CA GLY A 6 -5.83 -29.13 16.69
C GLY A 6 -6.02 -27.89 15.81
N CYS A 7 -5.56 -26.74 16.27
CA CYS A 7 -5.21 -25.64 15.39
C CYS A 7 -3.80 -25.89 14.87
N SER A 8 -3.69 -26.72 13.83
CA SER A 8 -2.48 -26.79 13.01
C SER A 8 -2.50 -25.58 12.08
N SER A 9 -1.85 -24.50 12.47
CA SER A 9 -1.52 -23.41 11.55
C SER A 9 -0.48 -23.93 10.56
N ALA A 10 -0.94 -24.43 9.41
CA ALA A 10 -0.05 -24.74 8.30
C ALA A 10 0.71 -23.47 7.90
N PRO A 11 2.04 -23.52 7.73
CA PRO A 11 2.74 -22.40 7.10
C PRO A 11 2.19 -22.25 5.68
N GLN A 12 1.59 -21.09 5.39
CA GLN A 12 1.29 -20.69 4.02
C GLN A 12 2.63 -20.63 3.28
N VAL A 13 2.88 -21.63 2.44
CA VAL A 13 4.03 -21.66 1.54
C VAL A 13 3.75 -20.63 0.45
N SER A 14 4.13 -19.38 0.70
CA SER A 14 4.20 -18.36 -0.34
C SER A 14 5.33 -18.77 -1.28
N THR A 15 4.99 -19.39 -2.40
CA THR A 15 5.93 -19.66 -3.49
C THR A 15 6.43 -18.32 -4.02
N SER A 16 7.57 -17.86 -3.49
CA SER A 16 8.26 -16.68 -3.98
C SER A 16 8.93 -17.03 -5.31
N THR A 17 8.19 -16.92 -6.40
CA THR A 17 8.80 -16.75 -7.70
C THR A 17 9.55 -15.43 -7.65
N ALA A 18 10.86 -15.46 -7.91
CA ALA A 18 11.73 -14.29 -7.83
C ALA A 18 11.11 -13.09 -8.58
N ILE A 19 10.72 -12.05 -7.82
CA ILE A 19 10.05 -10.88 -8.37
C ILE A 19 11.14 -10.01 -8.99
N ALA A 20 11.19 -10.03 -10.31
CA ALA A 20 12.04 -9.13 -11.07
C ALA A 20 11.64 -7.66 -10.75
N GLY A 21 12.45 -6.99 -9.94
CA GLY A 21 12.48 -5.54 -9.74
C GLY A 21 11.29 -4.95 -8.99
N GLY A 22 11.30 -5.02 -7.65
CA GLY A 22 10.37 -4.22 -6.84
C GLY A 22 10.47 -2.74 -7.22
N ARG A 23 9.33 -2.11 -7.55
CA ARG A 23 9.26 -0.69 -7.90
C ARG A 23 9.11 0.17 -6.66
N GLU A 24 9.47 1.44 -6.81
CA GLU A 24 9.34 2.45 -5.75
C GLU A 24 8.47 3.61 -6.23
N VAL A 25 7.68 4.17 -5.32
CA VAL A 25 6.92 5.41 -5.53
C VAL A 25 6.91 6.22 -4.24
N ILE A 26 6.93 7.54 -4.34
CA ILE A 26 6.75 8.41 -3.17
C ILE A 26 5.25 8.63 -2.98
N VAL A 27 4.77 8.47 -1.76
CA VAL A 27 3.38 8.72 -1.39
C VAL A 27 3.32 9.68 -0.24
N THR A 28 2.52 10.73 -0.39
CA THR A 28 2.18 11.66 0.68
C THR A 28 0.85 11.25 1.28
N GLY A 29 0.79 11.01 2.58
CA GLY A 29 -0.44 10.94 3.36
C GLY A 29 -0.76 12.27 4.01
N CYS A 30 -2.04 12.59 4.13
CA CYS A 30 -2.51 13.76 4.87
C CYS A 30 -3.70 13.41 5.77
N VAL A 31 -3.78 14.10 6.91
CA VAL A 31 -4.96 14.09 7.79
C VAL A 31 -5.58 15.48 7.76
N THR A 32 -6.86 15.54 7.41
CA THR A 32 -7.63 16.79 7.30
C THR A 32 -8.93 16.69 8.11
N LYS A 33 -9.66 17.81 8.20
CA LYS A 33 -11.01 17.83 8.81
C LYS A 33 -12.01 16.96 8.05
N GLN A 34 -11.75 16.66 6.77
CA GLN A 34 -12.59 15.85 5.91
C GLN A 34 -12.23 14.36 5.93
N GLY A 35 -11.17 13.99 6.66
CA GLY A 35 -10.67 12.63 6.74
C GLY A 35 -9.21 12.51 6.30
N ARG A 36 -8.81 11.28 5.97
CA ARG A 36 -7.43 10.94 5.57
C ARG A 36 -7.37 10.67 4.07
N ALA A 37 -6.26 11.04 3.44
CA ALA A 37 -6.05 10.75 2.03
C ALA A 37 -4.57 10.52 1.72
N ILE A 38 -4.31 9.88 0.58
CA ILE A 38 -2.97 9.67 0.02
C ILE A 38 -2.86 10.26 -1.39
N HIS A 39 -1.67 10.74 -1.73
CA HIS A 39 -1.29 11.21 -3.05
C HIS A 39 -0.04 10.48 -3.52
N PHE A 40 -0.08 9.93 -4.74
CA PHE A 40 1.08 9.27 -5.35
C PHE A 40 1.90 10.29 -6.15
N CYS A 41 3.02 10.71 -5.58
CA CYS A 41 3.87 11.77 -6.11
C CYS A 41 4.53 11.33 -7.43
N ASN A 42 4.31 12.10 -8.50
CA ASN A 42 4.92 11.90 -9.81
C ASN A 42 4.66 10.50 -10.42
N HIS A 43 3.56 9.84 -10.04
CA HIS A 43 3.17 8.55 -10.60
C HIS A 43 2.32 8.75 -11.88
N LYS A 44 2.81 8.27 -13.03
CA LYS A 44 2.21 8.51 -14.37
C LYS A 44 0.68 8.39 -14.47
N LEU A 45 0.08 7.45 -13.76
CA LEU A 45 -1.37 7.26 -13.70
C LEU A 45 -2.00 7.95 -12.47
N LEU A 46 -1.58 7.54 -11.28
CA LEU A 46 -2.19 7.92 -10.01
C LEU A 46 -1.95 9.37 -9.54
N SER A 47 -1.02 10.13 -10.13
CA SER A 47 -0.87 11.55 -9.76
C SER A 47 -1.94 12.44 -10.39
N GLY A 48 -2.62 11.96 -11.44
CA GLY A 48 -3.57 12.75 -12.23
C GLY A 48 -2.87 13.70 -13.21
N SER A 49 -3.63 14.27 -14.16
CA SER A 49 -3.10 15.11 -15.24
C SER A 49 -2.43 16.41 -14.76
N ASN A 50 -2.78 16.88 -13.56
CA ASN A 50 -2.20 18.06 -12.91
C ASN A 50 -1.34 17.73 -11.67
N ASN A 51 -0.99 16.45 -11.45
CA ASN A 51 -0.25 15.98 -10.27
C ASN A 51 -0.91 16.32 -8.92
N ASN A 52 -2.25 16.36 -8.86
CA ASN A 52 -2.98 16.69 -7.62
C ASN A 52 -4.18 15.76 -7.37
N LEU A 53 -4.09 14.50 -7.79
CA LEU A 53 -5.10 13.50 -7.47
C LEU A 53 -4.89 12.90 -6.08
N TRP A 54 -5.94 12.88 -5.26
CA TRP A 54 -5.92 12.33 -3.90
C TRP A 54 -6.92 11.17 -3.78
N PHE A 55 -6.50 10.11 -3.09
CA PHE A 55 -7.34 8.95 -2.81
C PHE A 55 -7.70 8.94 -1.32
N PRO A 56 -8.98 8.90 -0.97
CA PRO A 56 -9.39 8.80 0.43
C PRO A 56 -8.93 7.47 1.02
N VAL A 57 -8.48 7.49 2.28
CA VAL A 57 -8.14 6.31 3.07
C VAL A 57 -9.12 6.22 4.24
N ASP A 58 -9.84 5.12 4.33
CA ASP A 58 -10.80 4.89 5.43
C ASP A 58 -10.07 4.94 6.77
N THR A 59 -10.69 5.53 7.78
CA THR A 59 -10.22 5.56 9.17
C THR A 59 -9.90 4.19 9.76
N VAL A 60 -10.53 3.10 9.30
CA VAL A 60 -10.27 1.75 9.78
C VAL A 60 -8.99 1.13 9.21
N ASP A 61 -8.52 1.61 8.06
CA ASP A 61 -7.32 1.11 7.41
C ASP A 61 -6.06 1.77 7.99
N ASP A 62 -4.92 1.10 7.99
CA ASP A 62 -3.65 1.78 8.12
C ASP A 62 -3.18 2.34 6.77
N TRP A 63 -2.15 3.20 6.79
CA TRP A 63 -1.60 3.80 5.57
C TRP A 63 -1.09 2.74 4.59
N PHE A 64 -0.50 1.65 5.11
CA PHE A 64 0.00 0.55 4.30
C PHE A 64 -1.13 -0.08 3.47
N SER A 65 -2.22 -0.47 4.14
CA SER A 65 -3.37 -1.14 3.54
C SER A 65 -4.12 -0.22 2.57
N GLY A 66 -4.21 1.08 2.89
CA GLY A 66 -4.79 2.08 1.97
C GLY A 66 -3.98 2.23 0.68
N ILE A 67 -2.66 2.33 0.79
CA ILE A 67 -1.76 2.46 -0.36
C ILE A 67 -1.77 1.19 -1.21
N GLU A 68 -1.69 0.02 -0.60
CA GLU A 68 -1.74 -1.27 -1.30
C GLU A 68 -3.03 -1.42 -2.09
N ARG A 69 -4.16 -1.11 -1.48
CA ARG A 69 -5.47 -1.20 -2.12
C ARG A 69 -5.54 -0.36 -3.38
N VAL A 70 -5.07 0.90 -3.35
CA VAL A 70 -5.08 1.75 -4.54
C VAL A 70 -4.18 1.17 -5.63
N LEU A 71 -2.97 0.71 -5.30
CA LEU A 71 -2.05 0.12 -6.28
C LEU A 71 -2.62 -1.16 -6.91
N VAL A 72 -3.17 -2.07 -6.10
CA VAL A 72 -3.73 -3.36 -6.54
C VAL A 72 -4.99 -3.15 -7.37
N MET A 73 -5.93 -2.30 -6.92
CA MET A 73 -7.17 -2.03 -7.64
C MET A 73 -6.93 -1.39 -9.01
N ASN A 74 -5.85 -0.62 -9.17
CA ASN A 74 -5.45 -0.03 -10.45
C ASN A 74 -4.57 -0.97 -11.29
N GLY A 75 -4.36 -2.22 -10.86
CA GLY A 75 -3.56 -3.21 -11.60
C GLY A 75 -2.07 -2.90 -11.67
N LEU A 76 -1.55 -2.04 -10.77
CA LEU A 76 -0.17 -1.59 -10.78
C LEU A 76 0.74 -2.47 -9.92
N ALA A 77 0.19 -3.08 -8.88
CA ALA A 77 0.91 -3.94 -7.95
C ALA A 77 0.18 -5.25 -7.69
N GLU A 78 0.95 -6.29 -7.37
CA GLU A 78 0.44 -7.49 -6.72
C GLU A 78 0.22 -7.23 -5.23
N ASN A 79 1.21 -6.61 -4.59
CA ASN A 79 1.18 -6.21 -3.18
C ASN A 79 2.24 -5.14 -2.90
N VAL A 80 2.06 -4.42 -1.79
CA VAL A 80 3.09 -3.55 -1.20
C VAL A 80 4.01 -4.40 -0.33
N VAL A 81 5.30 -4.08 -0.36
CA VAL A 81 6.34 -4.80 0.39
C VAL A 81 6.76 -3.99 1.61
N ASN A 82 6.91 -2.67 1.45
CA ASN A 82 7.42 -1.82 2.51
C ASN A 82 7.02 -0.36 2.33
N LEU A 83 6.84 0.35 3.46
CA LEU A 83 6.76 1.80 3.55
C LEU A 83 7.98 2.28 4.36
N THR A 84 8.89 3.02 3.72
CA THR A 84 9.99 3.69 4.42
C THR A 84 9.61 5.15 4.65
N PRO A 85 9.49 5.64 5.90
CA PRO A 85 9.22 7.05 6.16
C PRO A 85 10.37 7.93 5.62
N LEU A 86 9.99 9.02 4.96
CA LEU A 86 10.90 10.06 4.48
C LEU A 86 10.74 11.33 5.32
N ILE A 87 9.50 11.72 5.59
CA ILE A 87 9.14 12.87 6.42
C ILE A 87 7.96 12.48 7.32
N GLU A 88 8.06 12.81 8.60
CA GLU A 88 6.99 12.66 9.58
C GLU A 88 6.62 14.05 10.12
N GLY A 89 5.58 14.65 9.54
CA GLY A 89 4.97 15.88 10.04
C GLY A 89 3.76 15.60 10.93
N SER A 90 3.15 16.65 11.49
CA SER A 90 1.95 16.50 12.31
C SER A 90 0.69 16.20 11.49
N GLU A 91 0.62 16.69 10.25
CA GLU A 91 -0.55 16.56 9.36
C GLU A 91 -0.23 15.91 8.02
N TYR A 92 1.05 15.88 7.63
CA TYR A 92 1.55 15.33 6.38
C TYR A 92 2.70 14.37 6.64
N PHE A 93 2.71 13.28 5.87
CA PHE A 93 3.67 12.20 6.01
C PHE A 93 4.09 11.75 4.62
N ASP A 94 5.39 11.61 4.40
CA ASP A 94 5.90 11.11 3.13
C ASP A 94 6.54 9.75 3.33
N TRP A 95 6.20 8.80 2.47
CA TRP A 95 6.83 7.49 2.43
C TRP A 95 7.40 7.19 1.05
N LYS A 96 8.54 6.50 1.04
CA LYS A 96 8.96 5.70 -0.10
C LYS A 96 8.28 4.34 0.02
N VAL A 97 7.36 4.06 -0.89
CA VAL A 97 6.61 2.80 -0.97
C VAL A 97 7.30 1.87 -1.96
N LYS A 98 7.66 0.68 -1.50
CA LYS A 98 8.17 -0.40 -2.35
C LYS A 98 7.08 -1.44 -2.58
N TYR A 99 6.85 -1.84 -3.83
CA TYR A 99 5.80 -2.80 -4.19
C TYR A 99 6.25 -3.76 -5.29
N ASN A 100 5.58 -4.90 -5.35
CA ASN A 100 5.77 -5.90 -6.38
C ASN A 100 4.86 -5.60 -7.56
N LEU A 101 5.40 -5.62 -8.78
CA LEU A 101 4.59 -5.43 -9.98
C LEU A 101 3.61 -6.59 -10.17
N ARG A 102 2.40 -6.24 -10.59
CA ARG A 102 1.50 -7.23 -11.21
C ARG A 102 1.98 -7.47 -12.63
N VAL A 103 2.40 -8.70 -12.93
CA VAL A 103 2.71 -9.12 -14.30
C VAL A 103 1.40 -9.66 -14.89
N ILE A 104 0.94 -9.03 -15.97
CA ILE A 104 -0.24 -9.44 -16.74
C ILE A 104 0.23 -9.90 -18.12
#